data_AF-A0A2E7FPW7-F1
#
_entry.id   AF-A0A2E7FPW7-F1
#
_cell.length_a   1.000
_cell.length_b   1.000
_cell.length_c   1.000
_cell.angle_alpha   90.00
_cell.angle_beta   90.00
_cell.angle_gamma   90.00
#
_symmetry.space_group_name_H-M   'P 1'
#
loop_
_entity.id
_entity.type
_entity.pdbx_description
1 polymer ?
#
loop_
_entity_poly.entity_id
_entity_poly.type
_entity_poly.pdbx_seq_one_letter_code
_entity_poly.pdbx_strand_id
1 'polypeptide(L)'
;MPSRPRRRSLLIFPHQLFAEHPGLAEGPTQIYLIEDSLFFGDTEHPARFHKQKLWLHRSSMKRFETRLRKAGHTVTYIEHVPGTSTLKLLFEEMIQHTNEDLLVAEVHDFLLQKRLDRLCSLYSKNIESLKTPMFINDGATNRGFRDGKKRWFMADFYKFQRRR
;
A
#
# COMPACT_ATOMS: atom_id res chain seq x y z
N MET A 1 -18.16 -29.49 -4.62
CA MET A 1 -17.95 -28.77 -3.35
C MET A 1 -17.71 -27.30 -3.70
N PRO A 2 -18.49 -26.34 -3.19
CA PRO A 2 -18.15 -24.92 -3.38
C PRO A 2 -16.82 -24.67 -2.67
N SER A 3 -15.85 -24.11 -3.40
CA SER A 3 -14.54 -23.74 -2.85
C SER A 3 -14.76 -22.77 -1.68
N ARG A 4 -14.12 -23.04 -0.53
CA ARG A 4 -14.09 -22.07 0.56
C ARG A 4 -13.56 -20.73 0.01
N PRO A 5 -14.17 -19.59 0.36
CA PRO A 5 -13.64 -18.29 -0.04
C PRO A 5 -12.19 -18.18 0.42
N ARG A 6 -11.29 -17.78 -0.49
CA ARG A 6 -9.88 -17.57 -0.16
C ARG A 6 -9.80 -16.46 0.88
N ARG A 7 -9.17 -16.76 2.02
CA ARG A 7 -8.90 -15.78 3.05
C ARG A 7 -7.84 -14.81 2.55
N ARG A 8 -8.01 -13.53 2.89
CA ARG A 8 -7.13 -12.46 2.44
C ARG A 8 -6.75 -11.54 3.59
N SER A 9 -5.49 -11.18 3.63
CA SER A 9 -4.93 -10.19 4.56
C SER A 9 -4.68 -8.89 3.82
N LEU A 10 -5.10 -7.76 4.39
CA LEU A 10 -4.93 -6.43 3.81
C LEU A 10 -3.70 -5.74 4.38
N LEU A 11 -2.75 -5.36 3.53
CA LEU A 11 -1.60 -4.54 3.87
C LEU A 11 -1.90 -3.07 3.56
N ILE A 12 -1.71 -2.18 4.54
CA ILE A 12 -1.96 -0.73 4.40
C ILE A 12 -0.69 0.05 4.78
N PHE A 13 -0.21 0.87 3.85
CA PHE A 13 0.95 1.74 4.05
C PHE A 13 0.57 3.15 4.54
N PRO A 14 1.53 3.96 5.05
CA PRO A 14 1.26 5.28 5.63
C PRO A 14 0.61 6.30 4.69
N HIS A 15 0.74 6.12 3.37
CA HIS A 15 0.17 6.98 2.33
C HIS A 15 -1.20 6.49 1.84
N GLN A 16 -1.72 5.37 2.38
CA GLN A 16 -2.94 4.71 1.91
C GLN A 16 -4.09 4.84 2.91
N LEU A 17 -4.09 5.85 3.79
CA LEU A 17 -5.10 6.02 4.85
C LEU A 17 -6.43 6.60 4.32
N PHE A 18 -7.03 5.94 3.33
CA PHE A 18 -8.27 6.39 2.67
C PHE A 18 -9.51 6.19 3.56
N ALA A 19 -10.41 7.17 3.57
CA ALA A 19 -11.69 7.04 4.25
C ALA A 19 -12.46 5.81 3.77
N GLU A 20 -12.56 5.67 2.45
CA GLU A 20 -13.07 4.50 1.73
C GLU A 20 -11.89 3.72 1.15
N HIS A 21 -11.26 2.88 1.97
CA HIS A 21 -10.14 2.07 1.52
C HIS A 21 -10.65 0.87 0.70
N PRO A 22 -10.22 0.67 -0.56
CA PRO A 22 -10.79 -0.35 -1.46
C PRO A 22 -10.67 -1.76 -0.88
N GLY A 23 -9.56 -2.06 -0.23
CA GLY A 23 -9.34 -3.37 0.41
C GLY A 23 -10.28 -3.71 1.57
N LEU A 24 -11.05 -2.78 2.12
CA LEU A 24 -12.05 -3.10 3.16
C LEU A 24 -13.28 -3.80 2.59
N ALA A 25 -13.66 -3.47 1.34
CA ALA A 25 -14.80 -4.09 0.67
C ALA A 25 -14.55 -5.57 0.32
N GLU A 26 -13.28 -5.99 0.25
CA GLU A 26 -12.87 -7.37 0.00
C GLU A 26 -13.03 -8.28 1.25
N GLY A 27 -13.43 -7.73 2.40
CA GLY A 27 -13.66 -8.49 3.64
C GLY A 27 -12.41 -9.18 4.19
N PRO A 28 -11.29 -8.47 4.41
CA PRO A 28 -10.06 -9.08 4.86
C PRO A 28 -10.21 -9.66 6.28
N THR A 29 -9.63 -10.84 6.50
CA THR A 29 -9.60 -11.51 7.81
C THR A 29 -8.67 -10.81 8.80
N GLN A 30 -7.65 -10.15 8.27
CA GLN A 30 -6.64 -9.42 9.03
C GLN A 30 -6.20 -8.17 8.26
N ILE A 31 -5.98 -7.06 8.98
CA ILE A 31 -5.36 -5.85 8.43
C ILE A 31 -4.00 -5.64 9.09
N TYR A 32 -2.95 -5.51 8.28
CA TYR A 32 -1.62 -5.10 8.70
C TYR A 32 -1.42 -3.62 8.37
N LEU A 33 -1.37 -2.77 9.39
CA LEU A 33 -1.08 -1.34 9.24
C LEU A 33 0.38 -1.11 9.60
N ILE A 34 1.22 -0.82 8.60
CA ILE A 34 2.68 -0.87 8.74
C ILE A 34 3.32 0.52 8.66
N GLU A 35 4.17 0.83 9.64
CA GLU A 35 5.10 1.96 9.58
C GLU A 35 6.34 1.59 8.77
N ASP A 36 6.20 1.45 7.45
CA ASP A 36 7.29 0.98 6.60
C ASP A 36 8.52 1.91 6.66
N SER A 37 9.71 1.32 6.59
CA SER A 37 10.99 2.04 6.74
C SER A 37 11.17 3.13 5.67
N LEU A 38 10.59 3.03 4.48
CA LEU A 38 10.65 4.09 3.47
C LEU A 38 9.92 5.38 3.88
N PHE A 39 9.04 5.33 4.88
CA PHE A 39 8.31 6.51 5.39
C PHE A 39 8.84 7.02 6.73
N PHE A 40 9.58 6.18 7.47
CA PHE A 40 10.03 6.47 8.83
C PHE A 40 11.56 6.53 9.00
N GLY A 41 12.31 6.01 8.03
CA GLY A 41 13.78 5.97 8.02
C GLY A 41 14.27 4.60 7.54
N ASP A 42 15.04 4.58 6.47
CA ASP A 42 15.54 3.33 5.85
C ASP A 42 17.06 3.25 5.92
N THR A 43 17.59 2.05 6.16
CA THR A 43 19.05 1.83 6.23
C THR A 43 19.71 1.76 4.87
N GLU A 44 19.02 1.19 3.87
CA GLU A 44 19.55 1.06 2.50
C GLU A 44 19.34 2.34 1.70
N HIS A 45 18.26 3.08 1.97
CA HIS A 45 17.88 4.32 1.28
C HIS A 45 17.64 5.45 2.28
N PRO A 46 18.69 5.93 2.97
CA PRO A 46 18.53 6.88 4.06
C PRO A 46 17.96 8.21 3.59
N ALA A 47 16.91 8.66 4.26
CA ALA A 47 16.31 9.98 4.08
C ALA A 47 16.14 10.66 5.44
N ARG A 48 16.47 11.95 5.52
CA ARG A 48 16.28 12.76 6.73
C ARG A 48 14.88 13.39 6.69
N PHE A 49 13.88 12.66 7.18
CA PHE A 49 12.52 13.18 7.25
C PHE A 49 12.39 14.27 8.33
N HIS A 50 11.63 15.32 8.02
CA HIS A 50 11.28 16.34 8.99
C HIS A 50 10.46 15.72 10.13
N LYS A 51 10.72 16.12 11.39
CA LYS A 51 10.03 15.56 12.57
C LYS A 51 8.51 15.67 12.49
N GLN A 52 8.00 16.78 11.93
CA GLN A 52 6.55 16.96 11.73
C GLN A 52 5.95 15.96 10.72
N LYS A 53 6.70 15.56 9.68
CA LYS A 53 6.24 14.53 8.74
C LYS A 53 6.11 13.18 9.42
N LEU A 54 7.10 12.80 10.24
CA LEU A 54 7.07 11.56 11.01
C LEU A 54 5.91 11.57 12.01
N TRP A 55 5.71 12.69 12.71
CA TRP A 55 4.60 12.87 13.63
C TRP A 55 3.24 12.75 12.92
N LEU A 56 3.08 13.43 11.78
CA LEU A 56 1.86 13.35 10.97
C LEU A 56 1.55 11.90 10.56
N HIS A 57 2.52 11.15 10.03
CA HIS A 57 2.31 9.76 9.66
C HIS A 57 1.87 8.91 10.86
N ARG A 58 2.62 8.92 11.97
CA ARG A 58 2.28 8.10 13.14
C ARG A 58 0.93 8.46 13.74
N SER A 59 0.64 9.75 13.91
CA SER A 59 -0.65 10.20 14.48
C SER A 59 -1.83 9.88 13.57
N SER A 60 -1.70 10.08 12.25
CA SER A 60 -2.77 9.73 11.31
C SER A 60 -2.99 8.22 11.24
N MET A 61 -1.93 7.41 11.28
CA MET A 61 -2.02 5.95 11.29
C MET A 61 -2.69 5.42 12.57
N LYS A 62 -2.31 5.89 13.77
CA LYS A 62 -2.98 5.47 15.02
C LYS A 62 -4.47 5.86 15.06
N ARG A 63 -4.82 7.02 14.50
CA ARG A 63 -6.23 7.41 14.32
C ARG A 63 -6.95 6.47 13.36
N PHE A 64 -6.29 6.08 12.27
CA PHE A 64 -6.82 5.13 11.29
C PHE A 64 -7.04 3.74 11.87
N GLU A 65 -6.06 3.22 12.62
CA GLU A 65 -6.15 1.97 13.39
C GLU A 65 -7.38 1.98 14.31
N THR A 66 -7.54 3.05 15.08
CA THR A 66 -8.69 3.20 16.00
C THR A 66 -10.01 3.16 15.24
N ARG A 67 -10.09 3.82 14.08
CA ARG A 67 -11.29 3.80 13.23
C ARG A 67 -11.60 2.40 12.71
N LEU A 68 -10.59 1.69 12.23
CA LEU A 68 -10.75 0.32 11.72
C LEU A 68 -11.21 -0.65 12.83
N ARG A 69 -10.61 -0.58 14.01
CA ARG A 69 -11.01 -1.40 15.16
C ARG A 69 -12.43 -1.10 15.62
N LYS A 70 -12.83 0.17 15.68
CA LYS A 70 -14.21 0.58 15.99
C LYS A 70 -15.23 0.08 14.96
N ALA A 71 -14.82 -0.09 13.72
CA ALA A 71 -15.64 -0.69 12.66
C ALA A 71 -15.64 -2.24 12.69
N GLY A 72 -14.99 -2.87 13.67
CA GLY A 72 -15.01 -4.33 13.86
C GLY A 72 -13.90 -5.08 13.11
N HIS A 73 -12.94 -4.40 12.49
CA HIS A 73 -11.84 -5.06 11.80
C HIS A 73 -10.74 -5.52 12.78
N THR A 74 -10.17 -6.69 12.51
CA THR A 74 -8.94 -7.16 13.17
C THR A 74 -7.73 -6.42 12.59
N VAL A 75 -7.04 -5.65 13.42
CA VAL A 75 -5.90 -4.81 12.99
C VAL A 75 -4.66 -5.09 13.84
N THR A 76 -3.57 -5.42 13.15
CA THR A 76 -2.23 -5.53 13.71
C THR A 76 -1.42 -4.33 13.23
N TYR A 77 -1.01 -3.49 14.17
CA TYR A 77 -0.19 -2.30 13.91
C TYR A 77 1.29 -2.68 14.03
N ILE A 78 2.07 -2.44 12.99
CA ILE A 78 3.50 -2.76 12.95
C ILE A 78 4.28 -1.47 13.05
N GLU A 79 4.95 -1.28 14.18
CA GLU A 79 5.76 -0.09 14.43
C GLU A 79 7.10 -0.15 13.71
N HIS A 80 7.60 1.01 13.32
CA HIS A 80 8.90 1.12 12.69
C HIS A 80 10.01 0.80 13.71
N VAL A 81 10.89 -0.12 13.35
CA VAL A 81 12.08 -0.47 14.15
C VAL A 81 13.33 0.09 13.46
N PRO A 82 14.01 1.08 14.07
CA PRO A 82 15.22 1.67 13.50
C PRO A 82 16.28 0.62 13.18
N GLY A 83 16.96 0.78 12.04
CA GLY A 83 18.02 -0.15 11.63
C GLY A 83 17.52 -1.39 10.87
N THR A 84 16.21 -1.58 10.72
CA THR A 84 15.63 -2.77 10.10
C THR A 84 14.64 -2.41 8.98
N SER A 85 14.40 -3.36 8.07
CA SER A 85 13.28 -3.25 7.12
C SER A 85 12.01 -3.78 7.79
N THR A 86 11.11 -2.88 8.17
CA THR A 86 9.85 -3.23 8.83
C THR A 86 8.99 -4.15 7.96
N LEU A 87 8.96 -3.93 6.64
CA LEU A 87 8.25 -4.81 5.71
C LEU A 87 8.86 -6.22 5.68
N LYS A 88 10.19 -6.34 5.69
CA LYS A 88 10.86 -7.64 5.76
C LYS A 88 10.51 -8.37 7.06
N LEU A 89 10.59 -7.70 8.21
CA LEU A 89 10.22 -8.28 9.50
C LEU A 89 8.76 -8.73 9.54
N LEU A 90 7.82 -7.93 9.01
CA LEU A 90 6.42 -8.33 8.88
C LEU A 90 6.27 -9.63 8.05
N PHE A 91 7.03 -9.77 6.96
CA PHE A 91 7.02 -10.99 6.17
C PHE A 91 7.58 -12.19 6.93
N GLU A 92 8.71 -12.01 7.59
CA GLU A 92 9.41 -13.05 8.36
C GLU A 92 8.64 -13.50 9.61
N GLU A 93 7.97 -12.59 10.31
CA GLU A 93 7.36 -12.93 11.61
C GLU A 93 5.88 -13.33 11.49
N MET A 94 5.20 -12.90 10.42
CA MET A 94 3.75 -13.07 10.31
C MET A 94 3.31 -13.59 8.95
N ILE A 95 3.56 -12.83 7.87
CA ILE A 95 2.93 -13.13 6.59
C ILE A 95 3.34 -14.51 6.07
N GLN A 96 4.62 -14.90 6.19
CA GLN A 96 5.06 -16.21 5.68
C GLN A 96 4.34 -17.39 6.35
N HIS A 97 3.87 -17.23 7.58
CA HIS A 97 3.20 -18.27 8.35
C HIS A 97 1.69 -18.38 8.10
N THR A 98 1.10 -17.48 7.32
CA THR A 98 -0.30 -17.57 6.91
C THR A 98 -0.46 -18.38 5.63
N ASN A 99 -1.67 -18.83 5.29
CA ASN A 99 -2.00 -19.36 3.96
C ASN A 99 -2.92 -18.39 3.18
N GLU A 100 -2.93 -17.12 3.59
CA GLU A 100 -3.82 -16.09 3.03
C GLU A 100 -3.15 -15.36 1.86
N ASP A 101 -3.96 -14.99 0.87
CA ASP A 101 -3.51 -14.08 -0.19
C ASP A 101 -3.40 -12.65 0.38
N LEU A 102 -2.51 -11.82 -0.16
CA LEU A 102 -2.37 -10.43 0.25
C LEU A 102 -3.19 -9.50 -0.64
N LEU A 103 -3.79 -8.49 -0.03
CA LEU A 103 -4.40 -7.35 -0.71
C LEU A 103 -3.57 -6.11 -0.40
N VAL A 104 -3.42 -5.23 -1.38
CA VAL A 104 -2.84 -3.90 -1.19
C VAL A 104 -3.54 -2.92 -2.13
N ALA A 105 -3.71 -1.67 -1.73
CA ALA A 105 -3.98 -0.62 -2.72
C ALA A 105 -2.73 -0.43 -3.59
N GLU A 106 -2.91 -0.16 -4.88
CA GLU A 106 -1.80 0.03 -5.83
C GLU A 106 -0.73 0.96 -5.22
N VAL A 107 0.50 0.47 -5.20
CA VAL A 107 1.64 1.17 -4.62
C VAL A 107 2.30 2.02 -5.70
N HIS A 108 2.35 3.32 -5.48
CA HIS A 108 2.94 4.27 -6.44
C HIS A 108 4.33 4.76 -6.01
N ASP A 109 5.11 3.84 -5.42
CA ASP A 109 6.53 4.03 -5.11
C ASP A 109 7.31 2.85 -5.70
N PHE A 110 8.27 3.14 -6.58
CA PHE A 110 9.03 2.12 -7.29
C PHE A 110 9.81 1.20 -6.35
N LEU A 111 10.42 1.76 -5.31
CA LEU A 111 11.25 0.99 -4.39
C LEU A 111 10.40 0.13 -3.48
N LEU A 112 9.27 0.66 -3.00
CA LEU A 112 8.32 -0.09 -2.21
C LEU A 112 7.72 -1.24 -3.01
N GLN A 113 7.28 -0.99 -4.25
CA GLN A 113 6.76 -2.03 -5.15
C GLN A 113 7.81 -3.13 -5.36
N LYS A 114 9.04 -2.75 -5.71
CA LYS A 114 10.15 -3.70 -5.91
C LYS A 114 10.43 -4.56 -4.67
N ARG A 115 10.38 -3.96 -3.48
CA ARG A 115 10.59 -4.69 -2.20
C ARG A 115 9.44 -5.65 -1.92
N LEU A 116 8.21 -5.20 -2.12
CA LEU A 116 7.01 -5.99 -1.92
C LEU A 116 6.97 -7.19 -2.86
N ASP A 117 7.25 -7.00 -4.15
CA ASP A 117 7.31 -8.06 -5.15
C ASP A 117 8.39 -9.09 -4.81
N ARG A 118 9.58 -8.63 -4.41
CA ARG A 118 10.68 -9.50 -3.98
C ARG A 118 10.27 -10.37 -2.79
N LEU A 119 9.65 -9.80 -1.78
CA LEU A 119 9.21 -10.53 -0.58
C LEU A 119 8.07 -11.50 -0.91
N CYS A 120 7.10 -11.09 -1.72
CA CYS A 120 6.04 -11.98 -2.18
C CYS A 120 6.60 -13.17 -2.95
N SER A 121 7.57 -12.94 -3.85
CA SER A 121 8.25 -14.01 -4.57
C SER A 121 9.06 -14.92 -3.64
N LEU A 122 9.79 -14.36 -2.66
CA LEU A 122 10.62 -15.10 -1.72
C LEU A 122 9.79 -16.06 -0.84
N TYR A 123 8.63 -15.60 -0.38
CA TYR A 123 7.76 -16.36 0.52
C TYR A 123 6.56 -17.01 -0.18
N SER A 124 6.58 -17.07 -1.51
CA SER A 124 5.51 -17.67 -2.34
C SER A 124 4.11 -17.15 -2.00
N LYS A 125 3.98 -15.83 -1.81
CA LYS A 125 2.72 -15.14 -1.51
C LYS A 125 2.12 -14.56 -2.77
N ASN A 126 0.82 -14.83 -2.98
CA ASN A 126 0.06 -14.07 -3.97
C ASN A 126 -0.30 -12.71 -3.38
N ILE A 127 -0.18 -11.67 -4.21
CA ILE A 127 -0.62 -10.33 -3.87
C ILE A 127 -1.50 -9.77 -4.98
N GLU A 128 -2.64 -9.23 -4.58
CA GLU A 128 -3.56 -8.52 -5.45
C GLU A 128 -3.44 -7.01 -5.19
N SER A 129 -3.19 -6.25 -6.26
CA SER A 129 -3.14 -4.79 -6.22
C SER A 129 -4.48 -4.22 -6.66
N LEU A 130 -5.18 -3.57 -5.73
CA LEU A 130 -6.47 -2.91 -5.94
C LEU A 130 -6.26 -1.50 -6.46
N LYS A 131 -7.13 -1.03 -7.36
CA LYS A 131 -7.07 0.33 -7.88
C LYS A 131 -7.07 1.34 -6.72
N THR A 132 -6.07 2.22 -6.69
CA THR A 132 -5.95 3.20 -5.61
C THR A 132 -6.93 4.37 -5.80
N PRO A 133 -7.52 4.92 -4.72
CA PRO A 133 -8.23 6.19 -4.74
C PRO A 133 -7.30 7.42 -4.88
N MET A 134 -5.98 7.24 -4.77
CA MET A 134 -5.02 8.35 -4.79
C MET A 134 -4.99 9.14 -6.10
N PHE A 135 -5.32 8.50 -7.21
CA PHE A 135 -5.25 9.10 -8.54
C PHE A 135 -6.58 9.01 -9.29
N ILE A 136 -6.91 10.06 -10.03
CA ILE A 136 -8.07 10.10 -10.93
C ILE A 136 -7.88 9.13 -12.10
N ASN A 137 -6.63 8.92 -12.54
CA ASN A 137 -6.28 8.05 -13.65
C ASN A 137 -5.55 6.80 -13.20
N ASP A 138 -5.77 5.71 -13.93
CA ASP A 138 -4.95 4.52 -13.87
C ASP A 138 -3.83 4.54 -14.92
N GLY A 139 -2.89 3.60 -14.78
CA GLY A 139 -1.78 3.45 -15.71
C GLY A 139 -2.23 3.18 -17.15
N ALA A 140 -3.35 2.48 -17.36
CA ALA A 140 -3.89 2.21 -18.68
C ALA A 140 -4.35 3.51 -19.38
N THR A 141 -5.09 4.35 -18.66
CA THR A 141 -5.50 5.68 -19.13
C THR A 141 -4.29 6.53 -19.53
N ASN A 142 -3.27 6.57 -18.67
CA ASN A 142 -2.07 7.38 -18.93
C ASN A 142 -1.28 6.85 -20.12
N ARG A 143 -1.18 5.52 -20.29
CA ARG A 143 -0.58 4.89 -21.47
C ARG A 143 -1.37 5.19 -22.74
N GLY A 144 -2.70 5.13 -22.70
CA GLY A 144 -3.56 5.46 -23.83
C GLY A 144 -3.42 6.93 -24.26
N PHE A 145 -3.34 7.86 -23.30
CA PHE A 145 -3.04 9.26 -23.65
C PHE A 145 -1.65 9.43 -24.25
N ARG A 146 -0.65 8.69 -23.73
CA ARG A 146 0.73 8.73 -24.22
C ARG A 146 0.86 8.19 -25.63
N ASP A 147 0.05 7.21 -26.00
CA ASP A 147 0.24 6.46 -27.23
C ASP A 147 0.26 7.38 -28.47
N GLY A 148 1.23 7.17 -29.35
CA GLY A 148 1.46 8.02 -30.52
C GLY A 148 2.03 9.42 -30.27
N LYS A 149 2.22 9.89 -29.03
CA LYS A 149 2.74 11.24 -28.73
C LYS A 149 4.26 11.29 -28.60
N LYS A 150 4.91 12.10 -29.46
CA LYS A 150 6.37 12.37 -29.39
C LYS A 150 6.77 13.44 -28.36
N ARG A 151 5.88 14.38 -28.03
CA ARG A 151 6.12 15.49 -27.07
C ARG A 151 5.02 15.59 -26.02
N TRP A 152 5.38 16.08 -24.84
CA TRP A 152 4.58 15.99 -23.63
C TRP A 152 4.34 17.38 -23.06
N PHE A 153 3.11 17.86 -23.20
CA PHE A 153 2.69 19.14 -22.62
C PHE A 153 1.60 18.90 -21.59
N MET A 154 1.79 19.44 -20.38
CA MET A 154 0.79 19.35 -19.31
C MET A 154 -0.55 19.94 -19.75
N ALA A 155 -0.54 21.03 -20.53
CA ALA A 155 -1.76 21.65 -21.04
C ALA A 155 -2.62 20.68 -21.88
N ASP A 156 -2.00 19.84 -22.71
CA ASP A 156 -2.72 18.85 -23.52
C ASP A 156 -3.27 17.72 -22.67
N PHE A 157 -2.48 17.25 -21.69
CA PHE A 157 -2.92 16.24 -20.74
C PHE A 157 -4.10 16.74 -19.91
N TYR A 158 -4.02 17.97 -19.40
CA TYR A 158 -5.09 18.60 -18.64
C TYR A 158 -6.37 18.77 -19.48
N LYS A 159 -6.26 19.22 -20.74
CA LYS A 159 -7.42 19.30 -21.65
C LYS A 159 -8.06 17.94 -21.89
N PHE A 160 -7.25 16.88 -22.06
CA PHE A 160 -7.75 15.51 -22.18
C PHE A 160 -8.51 15.08 -20.92
N GLN A 161 -7.95 15.34 -19.74
CA GLN A 161 -8.56 15.01 -18.46
C GLN A 161 -9.87 15.74 -18.18
N ARG A 162 -10.04 16.96 -18.70
CA ARG A 162 -11.26 17.75 -18.55
C ARG A 162 -12.40 17.35 -19.49
N ARG A 163 -12.10 16.64 -20.58
CA ARG A 163 -13.07 16.27 -21.63
C ARG A 163 -13.59 14.84 -21.49
N ARG A 164 -12.81 13.96 -20.87
CA ARG A 164 -13.21 12.60 -20.55
C ARG A 164 -14.15 12.60 -19.34
#